data_AF-A0A7Z7AZX6-F1
#
_entry.id   AF-A0A7Z7AZX6-F1
#
_cell.length_a   1.000
_cell.length_b   1.000
_cell.length_c   1.000
_cell.angle_alpha   90.00
_cell.angle_beta   90.00
_cell.angle_gamma   90.00
#
_symmetry.space_group_name_H-M   'P 1'
#
loop_
_entity.id
_entity.type
_entity.pdbx_description
1 polymer ?
#
loop_
_entity_poly.entity_id
_entity_poly.type
_entity_poly.pdbx_seq_one_letter_code
_entity_poly.pdbx_strand_id
1 'polypeptide(L)'
;MNIEMLITLINNAALLILLGVFYDVLLSNNKINKHLRGTVLGFVVGLVGIALMLNPWEVFPGLFYDSRSILLSVVSLFFGFIPAVIGAIIMIVYRLYVGGIGSLLNIIAMIAFIAIGLSWRKYHEKLKKN
;
A
#
# COMPACT_ATOMS: atom_id res chain seq x y z
N MET A 1 23.55 -4.18 9.94
CA MET A 1 22.58 -5.10 9.31
C MET A 1 21.28 -5.28 10.13
N ASN A 2 21.30 -5.56 11.44
CA ASN A 2 20.05 -5.78 12.21
C ASN A 2 19.24 -4.50 12.52
N ILE A 3 19.92 -3.39 12.84
CA ILE A 3 19.25 -2.15 13.28
C ILE A 3 18.49 -1.49 12.12
N GLU A 4 19.06 -1.48 10.91
CA GLU A 4 18.39 -0.88 9.76
C GLU A 4 17.13 -1.65 9.33
N MET A 5 17.15 -3.00 9.42
CA MET A 5 15.94 -3.81 9.13
C MET A 5 14.83 -3.52 10.14
N LEU A 6 15.20 -3.38 11.41
CA LEU A 6 14.28 -2.98 12.46
C LEU A 6 13.67 -1.59 12.17
N ILE A 7 14.51 -0.62 11.79
CA ILE A 7 14.08 0.75 11.45
C ILE A 7 13.08 0.73 10.29
N THR A 8 13.34 -0.03 9.23
CA THR A 8 12.42 -0.10 8.08
C THR A 8 11.09 -0.76 8.43
N LEU A 9 11.10 -1.80 9.24
CA LEU A 9 9.86 -2.42 9.74
C LEU A 9 9.07 -1.44 10.62
N ILE A 10 9.76 -0.71 11.51
CA ILE A 10 9.14 0.33 12.35
C ILE A 10 8.56 1.45 11.48
N ASN A 11 9.27 1.92 10.47
CA ASN A 11 8.78 2.94 9.54
C ASN A 11 7.52 2.48 8.80
N ASN A 12 7.51 1.24 8.29
CA ASN A 12 6.33 0.68 7.66
C ASN A 12 5.16 0.58 8.65
N ALA A 13 5.39 0.11 9.88
CA ALA A 13 4.36 0.05 10.90
C ALA A 13 3.81 1.44 11.27
N ALA A 14 4.68 2.43 11.47
CA ALA A 14 4.31 3.81 11.76
C ALA A 14 3.46 4.42 10.63
N LEU A 15 3.84 4.17 9.39
CA LEU A 15 3.14 4.64 8.19
C LEU A 15 1.75 4.01 8.06
N LEU A 16 1.63 2.71 8.36
CA LEU A 16 0.34 2.01 8.40
C LEU A 16 -0.56 2.52 9.52
N ILE A 17 0.00 2.77 10.71
CA ILE A 17 -0.74 3.37 11.84
C ILE A 17 -1.22 4.77 11.46
N LEU A 18 -0.36 5.59 10.84
CA LEU A 18 -0.72 6.92 10.38
C LEU A 18 -1.86 6.88 9.37
N LEU A 19 -1.83 5.95 8.41
CA LEU A 19 -2.93 5.73 7.47
C LEU A 19 -4.22 5.29 8.18
N GLY A 20 -4.12 4.46 9.22
CA GLY A 20 -5.24 4.04 10.06
C GLY A 20 -5.89 5.22 10.78
N VAL A 21 -5.08 6.07 11.43
CA VAL A 21 -5.54 7.30 12.08
C VAL A 21 -6.18 8.25 11.06
N PHE A 22 -5.55 8.42 9.90
CA PHE A 22 -6.08 9.26 8.83
C PHE A 22 -7.45 8.76 8.34
N TYR A 23 -7.60 7.44 8.20
CA TYR A 23 -8.86 6.80 7.84
C TYR A 23 -9.94 6.97 8.92
N ASP A 24 -9.56 6.97 10.20
CA ASP A 24 -10.49 7.14 11.32
C ASP A 24 -10.95 8.60 11.49
N VAL A 25 -10.06 9.56 11.28
CA VAL A 25 -10.43 10.98 11.15
C VAL A 25 -11.41 11.18 9.99
N LEU A 26 -11.19 10.49 8.87
CA LEU A 26 -12.13 10.49 7.75
C LEU A 26 -13.45 9.74 8.05
N LEU A 27 -13.46 8.76 8.98
CA LEU A 27 -14.68 8.09 9.49
C LEU A 27 -15.52 9.03 10.34
N SER A 28 -14.88 9.81 11.21
CA SER A 28 -15.53 10.70 12.15
C SER A 28 -16.42 11.74 11.45
N ASN A 29 -16.07 12.12 10.22
CA ASN A 29 -16.86 13.03 9.42
C ASN A 29 -17.95 12.29 8.60
N ASN A 30 -19.07 11.98 9.25
CA ASN A 30 -20.24 11.30 8.65
C ASN A 30 -20.85 12.02 7.42
N LYS A 31 -20.43 13.25 7.11
CA LYS A 31 -20.87 14.00 5.91
C LYS A 31 -20.14 13.55 4.63
N ILE A 32 -19.01 12.84 4.74
CA ILE A 32 -18.20 12.44 3.59
C ILE A 32 -18.71 11.11 3.02
N ASN A 33 -19.05 11.09 1.72
CA ASN A 33 -19.44 9.87 1.03
C ASN A 33 -18.32 8.81 1.10
N LYS A 34 -18.68 7.55 1.37
CA LYS A 34 -17.79 6.38 1.40
C LYS A 34 -16.90 6.27 0.16
N HIS A 35 -17.42 6.61 -1.03
CA HIS A 35 -16.65 6.61 -2.27
C HIS A 35 -15.59 7.72 -2.30
N LEU A 36 -15.99 8.96 -1.99
CA LEU A 36 -15.07 10.10 -1.96
C LEU A 36 -13.92 9.87 -0.97
N ARG A 37 -14.26 9.32 0.20
CA ARG A 37 -13.26 8.96 1.21
C ARG A 37 -12.29 7.88 0.74
N GLY A 38 -12.79 6.83 0.08
CA GLY A 38 -11.95 5.79 -0.52
C GLY A 38 -11.00 6.37 -1.57
N THR A 39 -11.48 7.33 -2.36
CA THR A 39 -10.66 8.05 -3.35
C THR A 39 -9.55 8.86 -2.70
N VAL A 40 -9.88 9.70 -1.71
CA VAL A 40 -8.89 10.50 -0.97
C VAL A 40 -7.82 9.61 -0.35
N LEU A 41 -8.24 8.53 0.31
CA LEU A 41 -7.31 7.59 0.92
C LEU A 41 -6.41 6.91 -0.12
N GLY A 42 -6.97 6.54 -1.28
CA GLY A 42 -6.21 5.97 -2.39
C GLY A 42 -5.14 6.92 -2.93
N PHE A 43 -5.44 8.22 -3.03
CA PHE A 43 -4.45 9.23 -3.40
C PHE A 43 -3.34 9.35 -2.37
N VAL A 44 -3.67 9.39 -1.08
CA VAL A 44 -2.67 9.43 -0.01
C VAL A 44 -1.76 8.20 -0.07
N VAL A 45 -2.33 7.00 -0.22
CA VAL A 45 -1.57 5.75 -0.38
C VAL A 45 -0.65 5.81 -1.60
N GLY A 46 -1.14 6.31 -2.73
CA GLY A 46 -0.34 6.46 -3.95
C GLY A 46 0.85 7.41 -3.76
N LEU A 47 0.63 8.57 -3.14
CA LEU A 47 1.68 9.54 -2.84
C LEU A 47 2.73 8.96 -1.88
N VAL A 48 2.28 8.28 -0.84
CA VAL A 48 3.18 7.61 0.10
C VAL A 48 3.96 6.48 -0.58
N GLY A 49 3.30 5.73 -1.47
CA GLY A 49 3.94 4.72 -2.30
C GLY A 49 5.03 5.29 -3.21
N ILE A 50 4.81 6.47 -3.80
CA ILE A 50 5.83 7.19 -4.56
C ILE A 50 7.00 7.61 -3.66
N ALA A 51 6.73 8.14 -2.46
CA ALA A 51 7.78 8.50 -1.51
C ALA A 51 8.67 7.31 -1.14
N LEU A 52 8.08 6.11 -0.97
CA LEU A 52 8.82 4.86 -0.76
C LEU A 52 9.60 4.41 -2.02
N MET A 53 9.14 4.75 -3.23
CA MET A 53 9.88 4.47 -4.47
C MET A 53 11.08 5.39 -4.67
N LEU A 54 11.00 6.63 -4.19
CA LEU A 54 12.07 7.63 -4.28
C LEU A 54 13.27 7.32 -3.38
N ASN A 55 13.05 6.57 -2.29
CA ASN A 55 14.10 6.17 -1.36
C ASN A 55 14.25 4.63 -1.35
N PRO A 56 14.71 4.02 -2.46
CA PRO A 56 14.85 2.58 -2.55
C PRO A 56 15.96 2.11 -1.61
N TRP A 57 15.63 1.14 -0.76
CA TRP A 57 16.61 0.62 0.18
C TRP A 57 17.28 -0.63 -0.40
N GLU A 58 18.58 -0.53 -0.69
CA GLU A 58 19.43 -1.63 -1.13
C GLU A 58 20.00 -2.37 0.08
N VAL A 59 19.66 -3.65 0.22
CA VAL A 59 20.19 -4.53 1.29
C VAL A 59 21.53 -5.14 0.88
N PHE A 60 21.68 -5.41 -0.42
CA PHE A 60 22.92 -5.83 -1.06
C PHE A 60 23.00 -5.15 -2.44
N PRO A 61 24.19 -5.05 -3.08
CA PRO A 61 24.31 -4.52 -4.43
C PRO A 61 23.37 -5.28 -5.38
N GLY A 62 22.32 -4.63 -5.86
CA GLY A 62 21.30 -5.22 -6.73
C GLY A 62 20.12 -5.93 -6.05
N LEU A 63 20.07 -6.01 -4.71
CA LEU A 63 18.95 -6.57 -3.94
C LEU A 63 18.22 -5.48 -3.15
N PHE A 64 17.07 -5.03 -3.68
CA PHE A 64 16.24 -4.01 -3.06
C PHE A 64 15.22 -4.63 -2.09
N TYR A 65 15.08 -4.07 -0.89
CA TYR A 65 14.01 -4.44 0.03
C TYR A 65 12.71 -3.76 -0.37
N ASP A 66 11.68 -4.55 -0.70
CA ASP A 66 10.44 -4.01 -1.26
C ASP A 66 9.39 -3.72 -0.17
N SER A 67 9.49 -2.55 0.47
CA SER A 67 8.50 -2.04 1.42
C SER A 67 7.13 -1.69 0.79
N ARG A 68 7.05 -1.62 -0.55
CA ARG A 68 5.85 -1.20 -1.29
C ARG A 68 4.79 -2.29 -1.30
N SER A 69 5.24 -3.55 -1.31
CA SER A 69 4.39 -4.74 -1.22
C SER A 69 3.60 -4.79 0.08
N ILE A 70 4.24 -4.45 1.21
CA ILE A 70 3.63 -4.39 2.55
C ILE A 70 2.53 -3.33 2.56
N LEU A 71 2.83 -2.12 2.08
CA LEU A 71 1.86 -1.03 2.00
C LEU A 71 0.62 -1.45 1.20
N LEU A 72 0.79 -1.95 -0.02
CA LEU A 72 -0.32 -2.33 -0.89
C LEU A 72 -1.13 -3.52 -0.35
N SER A 73 -0.47 -4.52 0.23
CA SER A 73 -1.15 -5.68 0.82
C SER A 73 -2.02 -5.27 2.01
N VAL A 74 -1.47 -4.48 2.93
CA VAL A 74 -2.20 -4.02 4.12
C VAL A 74 -3.33 -3.06 3.73
N VAL A 75 -3.10 -2.15 2.78
CA VAL A 75 -4.15 -1.24 2.30
C VAL A 75 -5.30 -1.99 1.67
N SER A 76 -4.99 -3.01 0.86
CA SER A 76 -5.98 -3.90 0.23
C SER A 76 -6.81 -4.65 1.27
N LEU A 77 -6.16 -5.14 2.33
CA LEU A 77 -6.78 -5.92 3.38
C LEU A 77 -7.69 -5.07 4.28
N PHE A 78 -7.24 -3.90 4.74
CA PHE A 78 -7.97 -3.09 5.71
C PHE A 78 -8.86 -2.01 5.08
N PHE A 79 -8.35 -1.27 4.09
CA PHE A 79 -9.05 -0.12 3.52
C PHE A 79 -9.89 -0.47 2.28
N GLY A 80 -9.51 -1.53 1.57
CA GLY A 80 -10.34 -2.18 0.54
C GLY A 80 -10.01 -1.84 -0.90
N PHE A 81 -10.92 -2.22 -1.79
CA PHE A 81 -10.70 -2.20 -3.24
C PHE A 81 -10.39 -0.81 -3.80
N ILE A 82 -11.24 0.18 -3.49
CA ILE A 82 -11.12 1.54 -4.04
C ILE A 82 -9.75 2.17 -3.71
N PRO A 83 -9.34 2.29 -2.43
CA PRO A 83 -8.04 2.89 -2.11
C PRO A 83 -6.86 2.06 -2.63
N ALA A 84 -6.95 0.72 -2.62
CA ALA A 84 -5.89 -0.14 -3.14
C ALA A 84 -5.66 0.04 -4.64
N VAL A 85 -6.73 0.07 -5.45
CA VAL A 85 -6.61 0.22 -6.91
C VAL A 85 -6.09 1.61 -7.27
N ILE A 86 -6.60 2.66 -6.63
CA ILE A 86 -6.13 4.04 -6.89
C ILE A 86 -4.65 4.18 -6.53
N GLY A 87 -4.26 3.72 -5.34
CA GLY A 87 -2.86 3.73 -4.91
C GLY A 87 -1.96 2.93 -5.86
N ALA A 88 -2.41 1.75 -6.26
CA ALA A 88 -1.67 0.89 -7.20
C ALA A 88 -1.50 1.55 -8.57
N ILE A 89 -2.54 2.18 -9.13
CA ILE A 89 -2.44 2.89 -10.41
C ILE A 89 -1.38 3.99 -10.32
N ILE A 90 -1.43 4.82 -9.27
CA ILE A 90 -0.46 5.90 -9.07
C ILE A 90 0.97 5.35 -8.99
N MET A 91 1.18 4.30 -8.20
CA MET A 91 2.49 3.67 -8.04
C MET A 91 2.98 2.99 -9.33
N ILE A 92 2.12 2.31 -10.07
CA ILE A 92 2.46 1.65 -11.34
C ILE A 92 2.83 2.69 -12.40
N VAL A 93 2.05 3.77 -12.54
CA VAL A 93 2.34 4.86 -13.48
C VAL A 93 3.70 5.48 -13.16
N TYR A 94 3.96 5.78 -11.88
CA TYR A 94 5.25 6.31 -11.46
C TYR A 94 6.39 5.32 -11.72
N ARG A 95 6.16 4.02 -11.48
CA ARG A 95 7.16 2.97 -11.75
C ARG A 95 7.49 2.84 -13.23
N LEU A 96 6.50 2.95 -14.11
CA LEU A 96 6.70 2.95 -15.56
C LEU A 96 7.50 4.17 -16.02
N TYR A 97 7.28 5.33 -15.39
CA TYR A 97 8.03 6.56 -15.67
C TYR A 97 9.50 6.45 -15.26
N VAL A 98 9.81 5.89 -14.09
CA VAL A 98 11.19 5.71 -13.61
C VAL A 98 11.97 4.68 -14.46
N GLY A 99 11.28 3.68 -15.01
CA GLY A 99 11.91 2.63 -15.81
C GLY A 99 12.81 1.71 -14.98
N GLY A 100 13.65 0.92 -15.66
CA GLY A 100 14.62 0.02 -15.04
C GLY A 100 14.33 -1.47 -15.24
N ILE A 101 15.40 -2.28 -15.13
CA ILE A 101 15.34 -3.74 -15.29
C ILE A 101 14.52 -4.33 -14.14
N GLY A 102 13.54 -5.18 -14.47
CA GLY A 102 12.63 -5.78 -13.48
C GLY A 102 11.38 -4.96 -13.17
N SER A 103 11.07 -3.88 -13.89
CA SER A 103 9.83 -3.11 -13.69
C SER A 103 8.56 -3.98 -13.81
N LEU A 104 8.52 -4.85 -14.83
CA LEU A 104 7.41 -5.77 -15.07
C LEU A 104 7.21 -6.75 -13.92
N LEU A 105 8.30 -7.35 -13.41
CA LEU A 105 8.23 -8.28 -12.27
C LEU A 105 7.67 -7.59 -11.02
N ASN A 106 8.09 -6.35 -10.75
CA ASN A 106 7.56 -5.56 -9.65
C ASN A 106 6.05 -5.30 -9.79
N ILE A 107 5.60 -4.92 -10.99
CA ILE A 107 4.18 -4.64 -11.26
C ILE A 107 3.33 -5.92 -11.05
N ILE A 108 3.81 -7.06 -11.55
CA ILE A 108 3.14 -8.35 -11.36
C ILE A 108 3.05 -8.70 -9.87
N ALA A 109 4.14 -8.53 -9.12
CA ALA A 109 4.16 -8.77 -7.68
C ALA A 109 3.16 -7.86 -6.95
N MET A 110 3.12 -6.57 -7.26
CA MET A 110 2.16 -5.63 -6.68
C MET A 110 0.71 -6.08 -6.90
N ILE A 111 0.38 -6.48 -8.12
CA ILE A 111 -0.95 -7.00 -8.45
C ILE A 111 -1.28 -8.26 -7.64
N ALA A 112 -0.32 -9.18 -7.50
CA ALA A 112 -0.48 -10.38 -6.68
C ALA A 112 -0.74 -10.06 -5.21
N PHE A 113 0.03 -9.15 -4.60
CA PHE A 113 -0.17 -8.73 -3.20
C PHE A 113 -1.53 -8.06 -2.99
N ILE A 114 -1.95 -7.20 -3.92
CA ILE A 114 -3.29 -6.58 -3.89
C ILE A 114 -4.38 -7.66 -3.96
N ALA A 115 -4.24 -8.61 -4.89
CA ALA A 115 -5.20 -9.69 -5.06
C ALA A 115 -5.33 -10.57 -3.81
N ILE A 116 -4.20 -10.89 -3.17
CA ILE A 116 -4.17 -11.66 -1.91
C ILE A 116 -4.86 -10.86 -0.79
N GLY A 117 -4.50 -9.59 -0.59
CA GLY A 117 -5.10 -8.75 0.45
C GLY A 117 -6.60 -8.57 0.28
N LEU A 118 -7.07 -8.35 -0.95
CA LEU A 118 -8.50 -8.23 -1.26
C LEU A 118 -9.27 -9.54 -1.08
N SER A 119 -8.67 -10.66 -1.48
CA SER A 119 -9.28 -11.98 -1.33
C SER A 119 -9.45 -12.34 0.13
N TRP A 120 -8.43 -12.06 0.96
CA TRP A 120 -8.50 -12.24 2.40
C TRP A 120 -9.60 -11.41 3.05
N ARG A 121 -9.70 -10.13 2.67
CA ARG A 121 -10.77 -9.26 3.16
C ARG A 121 -12.16 -9.83 2.84
N LYS A 122 -12.40 -10.27 1.61
CA LYS A 122 -13.67 -10.87 1.20
C LYS A 122 -13.99 -12.13 2.01
N TYR A 123 -12.98 -12.97 2.24
CA TYR A 123 -13.13 -14.18 3.07
C TYR A 123 -13.53 -13.83 4.51
N HIS A 124 -12.87 -12.85 5.11
CA HIS A 124 -13.18 -12.40 6.47
C HIS A 124 -14.55 -11.71 6.59
N GLU A 125 -14.96 -10.89 5.61
CA GLU A 125 -16.31 -10.31 5.58
C GLU A 125 -17.40 -11.38 5.45
N LYS A 126 -17.12 -12.48 4.74
CA LYS A 126 -18.05 -13.61 4.60
C LYS A 126 -18.19 -14.41 5.89
N LEU A 127 -17.10 -14.59 6.65
CA LEU A 127 -17.11 -15.27 7.95
C LEU A 127 -17.91 -14.52 9.02
N LYS A 128 -17.93 -13.18 9.00
CA LYS A 128 -18.74 -12.38 9.93
C LYS A 128 -20.24 -12.36 9.62
N LYS A 129 -20.64 -12.88 8.45
CA LYS A 129 -22.03 -12.88 7.98
C LYS A 129 -22.76 -14.22 8.20
N ASN A 130 -22.03 -15.25 8.62
CA ASN A 130 -22.54 -16.56 9.03
C ASN A 130 -22.53 -16.66 10.55
#